data_AF-A0A542KVJ8-F1
#
_entry.id   AF-A0A542KVJ8-F1
#
_cell.length_a   1.000
_cell.length_b   1.000
_cell.length_c   1.000
_cell.angle_alpha   90.00
_cell.angle_beta   90.00
_cell.angle_gamma   90.00
#
_symmetry.space_group_name_H-M   'P 1'
#
loop_
_entity.id
_entity.type
_entity.pdbx_description
1 polymer ?
#
loop_
_entity_poly.entity_id
_entity_poly.type
_entity_poly.pdbx_seq_one_letter_code
_entity_poly.pdbx_strand_id
1 'polypeptide(L)'
;MTTAHTLAATPAAPAAAAATRERGATVWLTGLPSAGKTTLARAVAERLAATGRRTEVLDGDEIRRFLSHELGFTRADRHTNVTRIGFLAQALASHGVLVLAPVIAPYAASRAAVRDRHAAAGTEYLEVHVATPVEVCSERDVKGLYARQAAGELTGLTGIDDPYEEPDAPELRIRTEGRSVAETAAELHAFLVERGLA
;
A
#
# COMPACT_ATOMS: atom_id res chain seq x y z
N MET A 1 -5.10 39.35 42.44
CA MET A 1 -3.74 38.86 42.16
C MET A 1 -3.83 37.85 41.03
N THR A 2 -3.57 38.28 39.80
CA THR A 2 -3.57 37.40 38.61
C THR A 2 -2.20 37.58 37.97
N THR A 3 -1.33 36.58 38.10
CA THR A 3 -0.01 36.57 37.47
C THR A 3 -0.17 36.18 36.00
N ALA A 4 0.04 37.15 35.11
CA ALA A 4 0.17 36.88 33.69
C ALA A 4 1.53 36.21 33.44
N HIS A 5 1.51 34.94 33.03
CA HIS A 5 2.70 34.27 32.51
C HIS A 5 2.92 34.72 31.06
N THR A 6 3.86 35.63 30.85
CA THR A 6 4.38 35.95 29.52
C THR A 6 5.23 34.78 29.03
N LEU A 7 4.77 34.07 28.00
CA LEU A 7 5.59 33.10 27.28
C LEU A 7 6.63 33.85 26.45
N ALA A 8 7.91 33.67 26.77
CA ALA A 8 9.01 34.21 25.98
C ALA A 8 9.09 33.46 24.64
N ALA A 9 9.17 34.23 23.55
CA ALA A 9 9.36 33.68 22.21
C ALA A 9 10.72 32.97 22.13
N THR A 10 10.70 31.68 21.82
CA THR A 10 11.90 30.89 21.51
C THR A 10 12.53 31.41 20.22
N PRO A 11 13.86 31.63 20.15
CA PRO A 11 14.49 32.00 18.90
C PRO A 11 14.27 30.90 17.86
N ALA A 12 13.78 31.28 16.69
CA ALA A 12 13.59 30.38 15.57
C ALA A 12 14.93 29.73 15.22
N ALA A 13 14.95 28.39 15.18
CA ALA A 13 16.10 27.64 14.71
C ALA A 13 16.49 28.13 13.30
N PRO A 14 17.79 28.21 12.98
CA PRO A 14 18.22 28.61 11.65
C PRO A 14 17.53 27.71 10.62
N ALA A 15 16.92 28.33 9.61
CA ALA A 15 16.29 27.62 8.51
C ALA A 15 17.34 26.68 7.92
N ALA A 16 17.18 25.37 8.16
CA ALA A 16 17.99 24.35 7.56
C ALA A 16 18.00 24.63 6.06
N ALA A 17 19.19 24.79 5.48
CA ALA A 17 19.37 24.85 4.04
C ALA A 17 18.47 23.78 3.43
N ALA A 18 17.59 24.17 2.50
CA ALA A 18 16.54 23.33 1.98
C ALA A 18 17.17 22.06 1.36
N ALA A 19 17.34 21.03 2.19
CA ALA A 19 17.66 19.70 1.72
C ALA A 19 16.58 19.40 0.69
N THR A 20 16.99 19.12 -0.55
CA THR A 20 16.09 18.67 -1.60
C THR A 20 15.27 17.54 -1.01
N ARG A 21 14.00 17.83 -0.65
CA ARG A 21 13.14 16.84 -0.03
C ARG A 21 13.02 15.70 -1.03
N GLU A 22 13.47 14.52 -0.65
CA GLU A 22 13.26 13.32 -1.46
C GLU A 22 11.77 13.21 -1.78
N ARG A 23 11.44 13.04 -3.06
CA ARG A 23 10.05 13.00 -3.52
C ARG A 23 9.39 11.73 -3.01
N GLY A 24 8.45 11.86 -2.09
CA GLY A 24 7.64 10.73 -1.60
C GLY A 24 6.56 10.35 -2.61
N ALA A 25 6.13 9.10 -2.53
CA ALA A 25 5.09 8.52 -3.39
C ALA A 25 4.43 7.34 -2.70
N THR A 26 3.25 6.95 -3.16
CA THR A 26 2.60 5.70 -2.76
C THR A 26 2.62 4.70 -3.91
N VAL A 27 3.28 3.57 -3.69
CA VAL A 27 3.19 2.37 -4.53
C VAL A 27 2.09 1.48 -3.94
N TRP A 28 0.95 1.48 -4.59
CA TRP A 28 -0.24 0.75 -4.18
C TRP A 28 -0.29 -0.62 -4.85
N LEU A 29 0.12 -1.66 -4.14
CA LEU A 29 0.11 -3.02 -4.68
C LEU A 29 -1.26 -3.65 -4.41
N THR A 30 -2.05 -3.87 -5.47
CA THR A 30 -3.37 -4.53 -5.43
C THR A 30 -3.34 -5.89 -6.12
N GLY A 31 -4.19 -6.82 -5.68
CA GLY A 31 -4.23 -8.20 -6.18
C GLY A 31 -4.97 -9.12 -5.23
N LEU A 32 -5.27 -10.34 -5.69
CA LEU A 32 -5.96 -11.37 -4.92
C LEU A 32 -5.24 -11.73 -3.59
N PRO A 33 -5.94 -12.25 -2.58
CA PRO A 33 -5.31 -12.92 -1.44
C PRO A 33 -4.24 -13.92 -1.92
N SER A 34 -3.14 -14.07 -1.18
CA SER A 34 -2.03 -14.97 -1.59
C SER A 34 -1.32 -14.68 -2.93
N ALA A 35 -1.63 -13.55 -3.61
CA ALA A 35 -0.98 -13.17 -4.86
C ALA A 35 0.51 -12.79 -4.75
N GLY A 36 1.06 -12.63 -3.55
CA GLY A 36 2.48 -12.29 -3.32
C GLY A 36 2.78 -10.82 -3.03
N LYS A 37 1.76 -9.97 -2.83
CA LYS A 37 1.89 -8.51 -2.60
C LYS A 37 2.84 -8.15 -1.46
N THR A 38 2.62 -8.68 -0.26
CA THR A 38 3.45 -8.38 0.93
C THR A 38 4.89 -8.84 0.73
N THR A 39 5.08 -10.02 0.13
CA THR A 39 6.42 -10.56 -0.17
C THR A 39 7.17 -9.64 -1.14
N LEU A 40 6.50 -9.21 -2.22
CA LEU A 40 7.07 -8.28 -3.20
C LEU A 40 7.41 -6.93 -2.57
N ALA A 41 6.48 -6.35 -1.78
CA ALA A 41 6.70 -5.07 -1.11
C ALA A 41 7.90 -5.11 -0.16
N ARG A 42 8.04 -6.16 0.64
CA ARG A 42 9.18 -6.31 1.56
C ARG A 42 10.51 -6.48 0.83
N ALA A 43 10.55 -7.32 -0.21
CA ALA A 43 11.76 -7.51 -1.00
C ALA A 43 12.22 -6.21 -1.71
N VAL A 44 11.28 -5.36 -2.13
CA VAL A 44 11.61 -4.05 -2.68
C VAL A 44 12.03 -3.06 -1.59
N ALA A 45 11.37 -3.06 -0.43
CA ALA A 45 11.77 -2.23 0.71
C ALA A 45 13.21 -2.52 1.17
N GLU A 46 13.62 -3.78 1.21
CA GLU A 46 15.00 -4.18 1.54
C GLU A 46 16.02 -3.59 0.55
N ARG A 47 15.71 -3.60 -0.75
CA ARG A 47 16.56 -3.00 -1.79
C ARG A 47 16.66 -1.47 -1.64
N LEU A 48 15.54 -0.81 -1.38
CA LEU A 48 15.47 0.64 -1.19
C LEU A 48 16.19 1.09 0.11
N ALA A 49 16.10 0.29 1.16
CA ALA A 49 16.82 0.55 2.41
C ALA A 49 18.34 0.53 2.20
N ALA A 50 18.84 -0.34 1.31
CA ALA A 50 20.26 -0.40 0.98
C ALA A 50 20.79 0.86 0.25
N THR A 51 19.91 1.66 -0.38
CA THR A 51 20.26 2.94 -1.02
C THR A 51 19.97 4.15 -0.13
N GLY A 52 19.51 3.94 1.11
CA GLY A 52 19.16 5.00 2.05
C GLY A 52 17.79 5.63 1.80
N ARG A 53 16.98 5.10 0.87
CA ARG A 53 15.67 5.64 0.55
C ARG A 53 14.69 5.43 1.71
N ARG A 54 14.12 6.53 2.23
CA ARG A 54 13.08 6.46 3.27
C ARG A 54 11.84 5.75 2.77
N THR A 55 11.63 4.53 3.24
CA THR A 55 10.58 3.63 2.77
C THR A 55 9.77 3.09 3.94
N GLU A 56 8.45 2.94 3.76
CA GLU A 56 7.56 2.34 4.77
C GLU A 56 6.62 1.33 4.10
N VAL A 57 6.36 0.19 4.77
CA VAL A 57 5.46 -0.85 4.26
C VAL A 57 4.16 -0.83 5.06
N LEU A 58 3.08 -0.35 4.45
CA LEU A 58 1.76 -0.36 5.08
C LEU A 58 1.00 -1.65 4.72
N ASP A 59 1.30 -2.73 5.44
CA ASP A 59 0.64 -4.02 5.22
C ASP A 59 -0.85 -3.97 5.58
N GLY A 60 -1.70 -4.38 4.63
CA GLY A 60 -3.14 -4.31 4.79
C GLY A 60 -3.70 -5.11 5.97
N ASP A 61 -3.08 -6.23 6.36
CA ASP A 61 -3.52 -7.02 7.51
C ASP A 61 -3.13 -6.33 8.83
N GLU A 62 -1.94 -5.73 8.88
CA GLU A 62 -1.45 -5.02 10.05
C GLU A 62 -2.27 -3.76 10.32
N ILE A 63 -2.50 -2.96 9.27
CA ILE A 63 -3.35 -1.78 9.37
C ILE A 63 -4.77 -2.16 9.76
N ARG A 64 -5.31 -3.25 9.20
CA ARG A 64 -6.63 -3.73 9.59
C ARG A 64 -6.67 -4.14 11.06
N ARG A 65 -5.64 -4.82 11.57
CA ARG A 65 -5.55 -5.26 12.97
C ARG A 65 -5.51 -4.08 13.95
N PHE A 66 -4.82 -2.99 13.62
CA PHE A 66 -4.58 -1.91 14.58
C PHE A 66 -5.46 -0.68 14.37
N LEU A 67 -5.79 -0.35 13.11
CA LEU A 67 -6.51 0.88 12.76
C LEU A 67 -7.91 0.63 12.20
N SER A 68 -8.30 -0.62 11.93
CA SER A 68 -9.60 -0.97 11.37
C SER A 68 -10.16 -2.29 11.92
N HIS A 69 -9.88 -2.59 13.19
CA HIS A 69 -10.24 -3.86 13.82
C HIS A 69 -11.75 -4.02 14.02
N GLU A 70 -12.47 -2.91 14.07
CA GLU A 70 -13.91 -2.84 14.20
C GLU A 70 -14.65 -3.11 12.88
N LEU A 71 -13.95 -3.04 11.74
CA LEU A 71 -14.57 -3.21 10.43
C LEU A 71 -14.81 -4.69 10.09
N GLY A 72 -15.93 -4.96 9.43
CA GLY A 72 -16.22 -6.24 8.80
C GLY A 72 -15.61 -6.36 7.39
N PHE A 73 -16.18 -7.25 6.58
CA PHE A 73 -15.75 -7.49 5.20
C PHE A 73 -16.83 -7.12 4.18
N THR A 74 -17.80 -6.30 4.56
CA THR A 74 -18.77 -5.74 3.63
C THR A 74 -18.08 -4.81 2.63
N ARG A 75 -18.74 -4.52 1.49
CA ARG A 75 -18.23 -3.56 0.51
C ARG A 75 -17.89 -2.20 1.14
N ALA A 76 -18.75 -1.71 2.03
CA ALA A 76 -18.57 -0.44 2.73
C ALA A 76 -17.40 -0.49 3.73
N ASP A 77 -17.25 -1.58 4.47
CA ASP A 77 -16.13 -1.77 5.39
C ASP A 77 -14.79 -1.85 4.65
N ARG A 78 -14.75 -2.63 3.55
CA ARG A 78 -13.57 -2.73 2.69
C ARG A 78 -13.21 -1.38 2.08
N HIS A 79 -14.20 -0.62 1.63
CA HIS A 79 -13.98 0.75 1.14
C HIS A 79 -13.37 1.63 2.23
N THR A 80 -13.94 1.62 3.43
CA THR A 80 -13.45 2.40 4.58
C THR A 80 -12.02 2.01 4.98
N ASN A 81 -11.72 0.71 5.04
CA ASN A 81 -10.37 0.22 5.30
C ASN A 81 -9.37 0.72 4.24
N VAL A 82 -9.73 0.61 2.95
CA VAL A 82 -8.88 1.07 1.84
C VAL A 82 -8.64 2.58 1.91
N THR A 83 -9.67 3.39 2.16
CA THR A 83 -9.50 4.85 2.21
C THR A 83 -8.75 5.30 3.46
N ARG A 84 -8.83 4.59 4.59
CA ARG A 84 -7.97 4.81 5.77
C ARG A 84 -6.50 4.52 5.47
N ILE A 85 -6.18 3.40 4.82
CA ILE A 85 -4.82 3.09 4.40
C ILE A 85 -4.33 4.16 3.42
N GLY A 86 -5.17 4.55 2.45
CA GLY A 86 -4.88 5.61 1.49
C GLY A 86 -4.61 6.97 2.14
N PHE A 87 -5.32 7.30 3.23
CA PHE A 87 -5.07 8.50 4.04
C PHE A 87 -3.67 8.48 4.64
N LEU A 88 -3.31 7.38 5.32
CA LEU A 88 -2.00 7.24 5.96
C LEU A 88 -0.87 7.23 4.94
N ALA A 89 -1.04 6.49 3.84
CA ALA A 89 -0.06 6.42 2.75
C ALA A 89 0.21 7.81 2.15
N GLN A 90 -0.85 8.55 1.83
CA GLN A 90 -0.72 9.90 1.29
C GLN A 90 -0.02 10.84 2.28
N ALA A 91 -0.37 10.78 3.57
CA ALA A 91 0.25 11.60 4.60
C ALA A 91 1.77 11.34 4.67
N LEU A 92 2.20 10.08 4.74
CA LEU A 92 3.61 9.71 4.73
C LEU A 92 4.32 10.14 3.44
N ALA A 93 3.69 9.93 2.28
CA ALA A 93 4.22 10.35 0.98
C ALA A 93 4.47 11.87 0.91
N SER A 94 3.57 12.67 1.48
CA SER A 94 3.75 14.14 1.55
C SER A 94 4.97 14.58 2.37
N HIS A 95 5.47 13.71 3.25
CA HIS A 95 6.68 13.91 4.05
C HIS A 95 7.93 13.23 3.46
N GLY A 96 7.90 12.88 2.17
CA GLY A 96 9.04 12.36 1.41
C GLY A 96 9.27 10.86 1.53
N VAL A 97 8.37 10.13 2.20
CA VAL A 97 8.46 8.67 2.35
C VAL A 97 7.96 7.98 1.07
N LEU A 98 8.67 6.97 0.60
CA LEU A 98 8.16 6.03 -0.40
C LEU A 98 7.35 4.95 0.31
N VAL A 99 6.03 5.00 0.17
CA VAL A 99 5.13 4.04 0.81
C VAL A 99 4.88 2.87 -0.12
N LEU A 100 5.11 1.64 0.36
CA LEU A 100 4.69 0.41 -0.31
C LEU A 100 3.45 -0.13 0.43
N ALA A 101 2.28 -0.08 -0.21
CA ALA A 101 1.02 -0.50 0.40
C ALA A 101 0.51 -1.81 -0.24
N PRO A 102 0.90 -2.99 0.27
CA PRO A 102 0.35 -4.27 -0.17
C PRO A 102 -1.04 -4.50 0.43
N VAL A 103 -2.07 -4.32 -0.39
CA VAL A 103 -3.48 -4.32 0.02
C VAL A 103 -4.33 -5.04 -1.03
N ILE A 104 -5.43 -5.68 -0.63
CA ILE A 104 -6.29 -6.35 -1.62
C ILE A 104 -6.98 -5.29 -2.49
N ALA A 105 -7.64 -4.31 -1.87
CA ALA A 105 -8.37 -3.23 -2.54
C ALA A 105 -9.23 -3.69 -3.74
N PRO A 106 -10.24 -4.54 -3.50
CA PRO A 106 -10.91 -5.28 -4.56
C PRO A 106 -11.76 -4.43 -5.50
N TYR A 107 -12.26 -3.28 -5.05
CA TYR A 107 -13.16 -2.43 -5.84
C TYR A 107 -12.41 -1.26 -6.48
N ALA A 108 -12.60 -1.05 -7.77
CA ALA A 108 -12.03 0.03 -8.55
C ALA A 108 -12.39 1.40 -7.96
N ALA A 109 -13.64 1.59 -7.52
CA ALA A 109 -14.07 2.83 -6.86
C ALA A 109 -13.25 3.17 -5.61
N SER A 110 -12.86 2.17 -4.82
CA SER A 110 -12.02 2.38 -3.63
C SER A 110 -10.59 2.75 -4.00
N ARG A 111 -10.02 2.14 -5.05
CA ARG A 111 -8.69 2.48 -5.56
C ARG A 111 -8.67 3.88 -6.18
N ALA A 112 -9.70 4.22 -6.95
CA ALA A 112 -9.92 5.56 -7.50
C ALA A 112 -9.98 6.63 -6.39
N ALA A 113 -10.73 6.39 -5.31
CA ALA A 113 -10.79 7.33 -4.19
C ALA A 113 -9.41 7.59 -3.54
N VAL A 114 -8.55 6.56 -3.46
CA VAL A 114 -7.18 6.74 -2.97
C VAL A 114 -6.33 7.53 -3.98
N ARG A 115 -6.45 7.23 -5.27
CA ARG A 115 -5.78 7.97 -6.35
C ARG A 115 -6.18 9.45 -6.36
N ASP A 116 -7.48 9.74 -6.29
CA ASP A 116 -8.04 11.09 -6.25
C ASP A 116 -7.54 11.88 -5.04
N ARG A 117 -7.45 11.21 -3.88
CA ARG A 117 -6.85 11.82 -2.68
C ARG A 117 -5.41 12.24 -2.92
N HIS A 118 -4.61 11.38 -3.53
CA HIS A 118 -3.21 11.69 -3.82
C HIS A 118 -3.09 12.82 -4.84
N ALA A 119 -3.93 12.82 -5.88
CA ALA A 119 -3.99 13.88 -6.89
C ALA A 119 -4.35 15.23 -6.26
N ALA A 120 -5.38 15.27 -5.40
CA ALA A 120 -5.80 16.47 -4.68
C ALA A 120 -4.70 17.02 -3.75
N ALA A 121 -3.85 16.15 -3.21
CA ALA A 121 -2.73 16.53 -2.35
C ALA A 121 -1.43 16.81 -3.12
N GLY A 122 -1.40 16.63 -4.45
CA GLY A 122 -0.18 16.77 -5.25
C GLY A 122 0.90 15.73 -4.92
N THR A 123 0.51 14.56 -4.42
CA THR A 123 1.41 13.44 -4.10
C THR A 123 1.34 12.36 -5.16
N GLU A 124 2.47 11.75 -5.52
CA GLU A 124 2.52 10.70 -6.55
C GLU A 124 1.87 9.39 -6.03
N TYR A 125 1.06 8.76 -6.89
CA TYR A 125 0.39 7.49 -6.63
C TYR A 125 0.58 6.55 -7.82
N LEU A 126 1.04 5.34 -7.55
CA LEU A 126 1.36 4.31 -8.53
C LEU A 126 0.58 3.04 -8.19
N GLU A 127 -0.38 2.67 -9.03
CA GLU A 127 -1.13 1.43 -8.90
C GLU A 127 -0.36 0.28 -9.56
N VAL A 128 0.04 -0.69 -8.75
CA VAL A 128 0.72 -1.90 -9.19
C VAL A 128 -0.22 -3.08 -9.03
N HIS A 129 -0.63 -3.68 -10.15
CA HIS A 129 -1.45 -4.88 -10.14
C HIS A 129 -0.57 -6.12 -10.04
N VAL A 130 -0.63 -6.82 -8.91
CA VAL A 130 -0.03 -8.14 -8.71
C VAL A 130 -1.00 -9.21 -9.22
N ALA A 131 -0.93 -9.43 -10.54
CA ALA A 131 -1.86 -10.20 -11.35
C ALA A 131 -1.56 -11.72 -11.32
N THR A 132 -1.60 -12.31 -10.13
CA THR A 132 -1.44 -13.76 -9.95
C THR A 132 -2.80 -14.44 -10.11
N PRO A 133 -2.95 -15.47 -10.97
CA PRO A 133 -4.22 -16.19 -11.16
C PRO A 133 -4.79 -16.74 -9.85
N VAL A 134 -6.12 -16.87 -9.78
CA VAL A 134 -6.80 -17.33 -8.56
C VAL A 134 -6.44 -18.77 -8.20
N GLU A 135 -6.20 -19.60 -9.20
CA GLU A 135 -5.81 -21.01 -9.06
C GLU A 135 -4.47 -21.11 -8.33
N VAL A 136 -3.48 -20.31 -8.75
CA VAL A 136 -2.17 -20.23 -8.11
C VAL A 136 -2.28 -19.62 -6.72
N CYS A 137 -3.13 -18.60 -6.53
CA CYS A 137 -3.37 -18.03 -5.21
C CYS A 137 -3.99 -19.05 -4.24
N SER A 138 -4.92 -19.86 -4.73
CA SER A 138 -5.59 -20.93 -3.99
C SER A 138 -4.66 -22.10 -3.69
N GLU A 139 -3.74 -22.45 -4.58
CA GLU A 139 -2.72 -23.46 -4.32
C GLU A 139 -1.76 -23.00 -3.22
N ARG A 140 -1.32 -21.73 -3.28
CA ARG A 140 -0.40 -21.16 -2.29
C ARG A 140 -1.01 -21.05 -0.90
N ASP A 141 -2.30 -20.67 -0.83
CA ASP A 141 -3.12 -20.44 0.37
C ASP A 141 -2.36 -20.07 1.65
N VAL A 142 -1.49 -19.05 1.57
CA VAL A 142 -0.51 -18.71 2.62
C VAL A 142 -1.18 -18.43 3.97
N LYS A 143 -2.46 -18.02 3.95
CA LYS A 143 -3.24 -17.65 5.13
C LYS A 143 -4.38 -18.64 5.44
N GLY A 144 -4.49 -19.76 4.71
CA GLY A 144 -5.57 -20.73 4.87
C GLY A 144 -6.96 -20.19 4.50
N LEU A 145 -7.05 -19.09 3.77
CA LEU A 145 -8.32 -18.42 3.46
C LEU A 145 -9.13 -19.22 2.42
N TYR A 146 -8.46 -19.78 1.42
CA TYR A 146 -9.11 -20.57 0.37
C TYR A 146 -9.62 -21.90 0.93
N ALA A 147 -8.81 -22.59 1.74
CA ALA A 147 -9.22 -23.82 2.41
C ALA A 147 -10.42 -23.60 3.35
N ARG A 148 -10.42 -22.51 4.14
CA ARG A 148 -11.53 -22.17 5.04
C ARG A 148 -12.80 -21.79 4.28
N GLN A 149 -12.68 -21.11 3.14
CA GLN A 149 -13.83 -20.82 2.28
C GLN A 149 -14.40 -22.12 1.69
N ALA A 150 -13.55 -23.03 1.20
CA ALA A 150 -13.98 -24.32 0.67
C ALA A 150 -14.67 -25.19 1.74
N ALA A 151 -14.25 -25.07 3.01
CA ALA A 151 -14.89 -25.72 4.15
C ALA A 151 -16.19 -25.05 4.63
N GLY A 152 -16.57 -23.89 4.07
CA GLY A 152 -17.75 -23.11 4.48
C GLY A 152 -17.56 -22.30 5.77
N GLU A 153 -16.33 -22.19 6.28
CA GLU A 153 -15.98 -21.47 7.51
C GLU A 153 -15.71 -19.97 7.28
N LEU A 154 -15.55 -19.57 6.02
CA LEU A 154 -15.33 -18.20 5.59
C LEU A 154 -16.25 -17.90 4.42
N THR A 155 -16.91 -16.73 4.46
CA THR A 155 -17.70 -16.21 3.33
C THR A 155 -17.18 -14.84 2.93
N GLY A 156 -17.44 -14.44 1.68
CA GLY A 156 -17.00 -13.14 1.16
C GLY A 156 -15.50 -13.11 0.86
N LEU A 157 -14.91 -14.25 0.49
CA LEU A 157 -13.52 -14.31 0.05
C LEU A 157 -13.38 -13.61 -1.31
N THR A 158 -12.49 -12.61 -1.37
CA THR A 158 -12.22 -11.87 -2.60
C THR A 158 -11.66 -12.78 -3.70
N GLY A 159 -12.27 -12.72 -4.88
CA GLY A 159 -11.96 -13.55 -6.04
C GLY A 159 -12.73 -14.88 -6.09
N ILE A 160 -13.52 -15.20 -5.06
CA ILE A 160 -14.37 -16.39 -5.00
C ILE A 160 -15.84 -16.00 -4.79
N ASP A 161 -16.20 -15.50 -3.60
CA ASP A 161 -17.57 -15.10 -3.26
C ASP A 161 -17.80 -13.58 -3.39
N ASP A 162 -16.73 -12.80 -3.26
CA ASP A 162 -16.72 -11.33 -3.35
C ASP A 162 -15.83 -10.93 -4.55
N PRO A 163 -16.23 -9.99 -5.43
CA PRO A 163 -15.48 -9.73 -6.64
C PRO A 163 -14.10 -9.13 -6.37
N TYR A 164 -13.18 -9.37 -7.31
CA TYR A 164 -11.98 -8.58 -7.48
C TYR A 164 -12.08 -7.87 -8.83
N GLU A 165 -12.35 -6.57 -8.82
CA GLU A 165 -12.38 -5.73 -10.01
C GLU A 165 -10.93 -5.44 -10.41
N GLU A 166 -10.38 -6.16 -11.39
CA GLU A 166 -9.00 -5.94 -11.84
C GLU A 166 -8.76 -4.47 -12.24
N PRO A 167 -7.58 -3.90 -11.95
CA PRO A 167 -7.24 -2.57 -12.45
C PRO A 167 -7.17 -2.58 -13.98
N ASP A 168 -7.92 -1.67 -14.63
CA ASP A 168 -7.90 -1.53 -16.10
C ASP A 168 -6.55 -1.00 -16.58
N ALA A 169 -6.11 0.12 -16.01
CA ALA A 169 -4.89 0.84 -16.38
C ALA A 169 -3.95 1.06 -15.18
N PRO A 170 -3.42 -0.02 -14.55
CA PRO A 170 -2.40 0.13 -13.53
C PRO A 170 -1.11 0.64 -14.16
N GLU A 171 -0.33 1.44 -13.42
CA GLU A 171 0.97 1.92 -13.88
C GLU A 171 1.97 0.77 -14.10
N LEU A 172 1.80 -0.36 -13.40
CA LEU A 172 2.56 -1.60 -13.63
C LEU A 172 1.70 -2.83 -13.34
N ARG A 173 1.86 -3.89 -14.13
CA ARG A 173 1.20 -5.19 -13.91
C ARG A 173 2.25 -6.29 -13.81
N ILE A 174 2.36 -6.92 -12.64
CA ILE A 174 3.33 -7.98 -12.34
C ILE A 174 2.60 -9.30 -12.16
N ARG A 175 2.95 -10.29 -12.98
CA ARG A 175 2.58 -11.70 -12.73
C ARG A 175 3.64 -12.34 -11.85
N THR A 176 3.22 -13.08 -10.82
CA THR A 176 4.16 -13.81 -9.91
C THR A 176 4.13 -15.33 -10.09
N GLU A 177 3.26 -15.85 -10.93
CA GLU A 177 3.25 -17.26 -11.31
C GLU A 177 4.54 -17.59 -12.09
N GLY A 178 5.17 -18.71 -11.74
CA GLY A 178 6.39 -19.19 -12.42
C GLY A 178 7.62 -18.28 -12.27
N ARG A 179 7.56 -17.25 -11.43
CA ARG A 179 8.62 -16.25 -11.24
C ARG A 179 9.04 -16.17 -9.79
N SER A 180 10.34 -15.97 -9.58
CA SER A 180 10.89 -15.79 -8.24
C SER A 180 10.55 -14.41 -7.66
N VAL A 181 10.65 -14.30 -6.32
CA VAL A 181 10.56 -13.02 -5.62
C VAL A 181 11.66 -12.06 -6.08
N ALA A 182 12.87 -12.58 -6.34
CA ALA A 182 13.99 -11.76 -6.76
C ALA A 182 13.75 -11.09 -8.13
N GLU A 183 13.19 -11.83 -9.10
CA GLU A 183 12.87 -11.32 -10.44
C GLU A 183 11.75 -10.28 -10.41
N THR A 184 10.66 -10.58 -9.70
CA THR A 184 9.51 -9.66 -9.59
C THR A 184 9.85 -8.41 -8.79
N ALA A 185 10.67 -8.52 -7.74
CA ALA A 185 11.19 -7.38 -7.00
C ALA A 185 12.16 -6.54 -7.83
N ALA A 186 12.99 -7.16 -8.67
CA ALA A 186 13.87 -6.42 -9.58
C ALA A 186 13.08 -5.63 -10.63
N GLU A 187 11.99 -6.21 -11.17
CA GLU A 187 11.08 -5.52 -12.10
C GLU A 187 10.43 -4.30 -11.45
N LEU A 188 9.81 -4.46 -10.27
CA LEU A 188 9.20 -3.32 -9.56
C LEU A 188 10.25 -2.27 -9.19
N HIS A 189 11.42 -2.68 -8.73
CA HIS A 189 12.51 -1.75 -8.42
C HIS A 189 12.97 -0.97 -9.65
N ALA A 190 13.19 -1.63 -10.79
CA ALA A 190 13.56 -0.96 -12.04
C ALA A 190 12.52 0.08 -12.47
N PHE A 191 11.24 -0.26 -12.38
CA PHE A 191 10.15 0.67 -12.63
C PHE A 191 10.19 1.90 -11.70
N LEU A 192 10.53 1.72 -10.42
CA LEU A 192 10.68 2.85 -9.47
C LEU A 192 11.91 3.71 -9.78
N VAL A 193 13.02 3.11 -10.24
CA VAL A 193 14.22 3.84 -10.71
C VAL A 193 13.89 4.69 -11.93
N GLU A 194 13.17 4.15 -12.92
CA GLU A 194 12.74 4.89 -14.11
C GLU A 194 11.85 6.09 -13.77
N ARG A 195 11.07 5.99 -12.69
CA ARG A 195 10.27 7.09 -12.13
C ARG A 195 11.08 8.03 -11.23
N GLY A 196 12.35 7.73 -10.94
CA GLY A 196 13.20 8.52 -10.04
C GLY A 196 12.74 8.49 -8.59
N LEU A 197 12.24 7.34 -8.12
CA LEU A 197 11.74 7.13 -6.75
C LEU A 197 12.62 6.19 -5.91
N ALA A 198 13.57 5.49 -6.53
CA ALA A 198 14.46 4.48 -5.95
C ALA A 198 15.93 4.86 -6.09
#